data_AF-A0A0G0NAL6-F1
#
_entry.id   AF-A0A0G0NAL6-F1
#
_cell.length_a   1.000
_cell.length_b   1.000
_cell.length_c   1.000
_cell.angle_alpha   90.00
_cell.angle_beta   90.00
_cell.angle_gamma   90.00
#
_symmetry.space_group_name_H-M   'P 1'
#
loop_
_entity.id
_entity.type
_entity.pdbx_description
1 polymer ?
#
loop_
_entity_poly.entity_id
_entity_poly.type
_entity_poly.pdbx_seq_one_letter_code
_entity_poly.pdbx_strand_id
1 'polypeptide(L)'
;MQLYLAILAKFPVGVLLTLAASSVIAGDYFGKLWSTQQRPLFLVIAFLGYFGSGFFYLPTLLREGLVVTSIIWSLLSIVGFMVIGLLIFKETLTGIQAVGVGFGVISLVILAFASH
;
A
#
# COMPACT_ATOMS: atom_id res chain seq x y z
N MET A 1 -12.19 5.51 -20.12
CA MET A 1 -12.11 4.16 -19.53
C MET A 1 -11.28 3.20 -20.37
N GLN A 2 -11.61 2.98 -21.65
CA GLN A 2 -10.87 2.03 -22.52
C GLN A 2 -9.38 2.39 -22.69
N LEU A 3 -9.04 3.68 -22.87
CA LEU A 3 -7.65 4.12 -22.97
C LEU A 3 -6.84 3.88 -21.68
N TYR A 4 -7.44 4.14 -20.52
CA TYR A 4 -6.84 3.90 -19.20
C TYR A 4 -6.48 2.44 -19.01
N LEU A 5 -7.43 1.54 -19.29
CA LEU A 5 -7.20 0.10 -19.21
C LEU A 5 -6.16 -0.35 -20.24
N ALA A 6 -6.21 0.15 -21.48
CA ALA A 6 -5.26 -0.21 -22.52
C ALA A 6 -3.82 0.20 -22.21
N ILE A 7 -3.61 1.35 -21.56
CA ILE A 7 -2.28 1.79 -21.13
C ILE A 7 -1.79 0.90 -19.99
N LEU A 8 -2.59 0.72 -18.93
CA LEU A 8 -2.17 -0.06 -17.77
C LEU A 8 -2.10 -1.56 -18.04
N ALA A 9 -2.79 -2.07 -19.07
CA ALA A 9 -2.67 -3.44 -19.57
C ALA A 9 -1.24 -3.80 -20.00
N LYS A 10 -0.44 -2.81 -20.41
CA LYS A 10 0.95 -3.02 -20.84
C LYS A 10 1.89 -3.39 -19.69
N PHE A 11 1.51 -3.09 -18.45
CA PHE A 11 2.33 -3.38 -17.29
C PHE A 11 1.89 -4.68 -16.62
N PRO A 12 2.83 -5.50 -16.12
CA PRO A 12 2.50 -6.70 -15.37
C PRO A 12 1.84 -6.34 -14.04
N VAL A 13 1.00 -7.23 -13.53
CA VAL A 13 0.19 -7.00 -12.31
C VAL A 13 1.08 -6.65 -11.12
N GLY A 14 2.21 -7.36 -10.93
CA GLY A 14 3.15 -7.06 -9.85
C GLY A 14 3.71 -5.64 -9.87
N VAL A 15 3.95 -5.06 -11.05
CA VAL A 15 4.39 -3.66 -11.19
C VAL A 15 3.27 -2.71 -10.80
N LEU A 16 2.05 -2.96 -11.24
CA LEU A 16 0.89 -2.14 -10.87
C LEU A 16 0.62 -2.17 -9.36
N LEU A 17 0.73 -3.34 -8.72
CA LEU A 17 0.57 -3.48 -7.27
C LEU A 17 1.70 -2.77 -6.51
N THR A 18 2.93 -2.82 -7.02
CA THR A 18 4.07 -2.09 -6.43
C THR A 18 3.89 -0.59 -6.54
N LEU A 19 3.41 -0.09 -7.68
CA LEU A 19 3.07 1.33 -7.87
C LEU A 19 1.91 1.75 -6.96
N ALA A 20 0.87 0.92 -6.84
CA ALA A 20 -0.24 1.18 -5.95
C ALA A 20 0.21 1.26 -4.48
N ALA A 21 0.99 0.28 -4.02
CA ALA A 21 1.57 0.27 -2.67
C ALA A 21 2.46 1.49 -2.43
N SER A 22 3.37 1.80 -3.36
CA SER A 22 4.25 2.97 -3.25
C SER A 22 3.47 4.28 -3.16
N SER A 23 2.36 4.38 -3.91
CA SER A 23 1.48 5.55 -3.90
C SER A 23 0.77 5.73 -2.55
N VAL A 24 0.23 4.65 -1.94
CA VAL A 24 -0.39 4.75 -0.61
C VAL A 24 0.65 5.00 0.49
N ILE A 25 1.84 4.40 0.38
CA ILE A 25 3.00 4.62 1.26
C ILE A 25 3.39 6.10 1.26
N ALA A 26 3.51 6.72 0.08
CA ALA A 26 3.74 8.15 -0.04
C ALA A 26 2.56 8.96 0.54
N GLY A 27 1.32 8.54 0.28
CA GLY A 27 0.11 9.13 0.83
C GLY A 27 0.15 9.20 2.36
N ASP A 28 0.45 8.08 3.02
CA ASP A 28 0.54 8.00 4.48
C ASP A 28 1.73 8.76 5.06
N TYR A 29 2.87 8.79 4.37
CA TYR A 29 3.98 9.66 4.76
C TYR A 29 3.55 11.13 4.83
N PHE A 30 2.90 11.64 3.78
CA PHE A 30 2.42 13.02 3.76
C PHE A 30 1.21 13.24 4.69
N GLY A 31 0.37 12.22 4.87
CA GLY A 31 -0.72 12.25 5.85
C GLY A 31 -0.20 12.42 7.27
N LYS A 32 0.89 11.72 7.61
CA LYS A 32 1.57 11.87 8.91
C LYS A 32 2.29 13.21 9.06
N LEU A 33 2.89 13.74 7.99
CA LEU A 33 3.43 15.12 8.01
C LEU A 33 2.32 16.15 8.18
N TRP A 34 1.17 15.94 7.55
CA TRP A 34 0.01 16.80 7.73
C TRP A 34 -0.53 16.75 9.16
N SER A 35 -0.60 15.57 9.79
CA SER A 35 -1.14 15.46 11.16
C SER A 35 -0.30 16.23 12.19
N THR A 36 0.98 16.48 11.91
CA THR A 36 1.91 17.20 12.78
C THR A 36 2.04 18.69 12.43
N GLN A 37 2.02 19.06 11.15
CA GLN A 37 2.26 20.44 10.70
C GLN A 37 1.01 21.16 10.19
N GLN A 38 -0.08 20.44 9.92
CA GLN A 38 -1.36 20.90 9.36
C GLN A 38 -1.26 21.77 8.09
N ARG A 39 -0.16 21.65 7.31
CA ARG A 39 -0.01 22.39 6.06
C ARG A 39 -0.95 21.84 4.99
N PRO A 40 -1.80 22.66 4.34
CA PRO A 40 -2.77 22.19 3.35
C PRO A 40 -2.14 21.41 2.18
N LEU A 41 -0.91 21.78 1.79
CA LEU A 41 -0.18 21.07 0.74
C LEU A 41 0.02 19.59 1.05
N PHE A 42 0.36 19.24 2.30
CA PHE A 42 0.56 17.84 2.69
C PHE A 42 -0.73 17.04 2.66
N LEU A 43 -1.86 17.67 3.02
CA LEU A 43 -3.18 17.04 2.91
C LEU A 43 -3.52 16.72 1.44
N VAL A 44 -3.29 17.67 0.54
CA VAL A 44 -3.53 17.48 -0.89
C VAL A 44 -2.67 16.34 -1.44
N ILE A 45 -1.38 16.32 -1.10
CA ILE A 45 -0.47 15.24 -1.55
C ILE A 45 -0.89 13.89 -0.96
N ALA A 46 -1.31 13.83 0.30
CA ALA A 46 -1.82 12.61 0.92
C ALA A 46 -3.00 12.04 0.15
N PHE A 47 -4.00 12.87 -0.16
CA PHE A 47 -5.15 12.47 -0.96
C PHE A 47 -4.77 12.02 -2.38
N LEU A 48 -3.81 12.71 -3.02
CA LEU A 48 -3.30 12.28 -4.33
C LEU A 48 -2.61 10.91 -4.25
N GLY A 49 -1.86 10.63 -3.18
CA GLY A 49 -1.25 9.32 -2.94
C GLY A 49 -2.28 8.21 -2.78
N TYR A 50 -3.34 8.46 -2.00
CA TYR A 50 -4.44 7.50 -1.82
C TYR A 50 -5.21 7.27 -3.13
N PHE A 51 -5.50 8.33 -3.87
CA PHE A 51 -6.12 8.23 -5.19
C PHE A 51 -5.25 7.43 -6.17
N GLY A 52 -3.94 7.72 -6.20
CA GLY A 52 -2.98 7.02 -7.06
C GLY A 52 -2.91 5.52 -6.76
N SER A 53 -3.01 5.13 -5.48
CA SER A 53 -3.10 3.72 -5.08
C SER A 53 -4.30 3.04 -5.73
N GLY A 54 -5.50 3.62 -5.59
CA GLY A 54 -6.71 3.12 -6.25
C GLY A 54 -6.58 3.09 -7.78
N PHE A 55 -5.97 4.11 -8.37
CA PHE A 55 -5.77 4.22 -9.83
C PHE A 55 -4.93 3.07 -10.39
N PHE A 56 -3.87 2.63 -9.70
CA PHE A 56 -3.05 1.49 -10.14
C PHE A 56 -3.59 0.14 -9.69
N TYR A 57 -4.31 0.09 -8.56
CA TYR A 57 -4.85 -1.14 -7.99
C TYR A 57 -6.05 -1.68 -8.80
N LEU A 58 -7.02 -0.83 -9.14
CA LEU A 58 -8.29 -1.28 -9.75
C LEU A 58 -8.14 -2.16 -11.01
N PRO A 59 -7.22 -1.87 -11.97
CA PRO A 59 -7.05 -2.70 -13.16
C PRO A 59 -6.48 -4.09 -12.87
N THR A 60 -5.85 -4.28 -11.70
CA THR A 60 -5.33 -5.59 -11.30
C THR A 60 -6.46 -6.56 -10.98
N LEU A 61 -7.59 -6.06 -10.47
CA LEU A 61 -8.79 -6.84 -10.16
C LEU A 61 -9.47 -7.44 -11.40
N LEU A 62 -9.19 -6.88 -12.58
CA LEU A 62 -9.69 -7.43 -13.85
C LEU A 62 -8.83 -8.60 -14.37
N ARG A 63 -7.64 -8.81 -13.79
CA ARG A 63 -6.67 -9.81 -14.25
C ARG A 63 -6.42 -10.91 -13.21
N GLU A 64 -6.57 -10.57 -11.94
CA GLU A 64 -6.31 -11.45 -10.80
C GLU A 64 -7.46 -11.37 -9.80
N GLY A 65 -7.61 -12.39 -8.97
CA GLY A 65 -8.62 -12.41 -7.92
C GLY A 65 -8.44 -11.30 -6.89
N LEU A 66 -9.56 -10.78 -6.37
CA LEU A 66 -9.57 -9.75 -5.33
C LEU A 66 -8.74 -10.15 -4.10
N VAL A 67 -8.82 -11.42 -3.69
CA VAL A 67 -8.10 -11.94 -2.52
C VAL A 67 -6.59 -11.84 -2.75
N VAL A 68 -6.07 -12.40 -3.85
CA VAL A 68 -4.64 -12.42 -4.18
C VAL A 68 -4.07 -11.01 -4.27
N THR A 69 -4.74 -10.14 -5.03
CA THR A 69 -4.30 -8.75 -5.23
C THR A 69 -4.33 -7.94 -3.94
N SER A 70 -5.37 -8.11 -3.11
CA SER A 70 -5.46 -7.44 -1.81
C SER A 70 -4.35 -7.88 -0.87
N ILE A 71 -4.01 -9.17 -0.82
CA ILE A 71 -2.96 -9.69 0.05
C ILE A 71 -1.59 -9.14 -0.35
N ILE A 72 -1.23 -9.21 -1.63
CA ILE A 72 0.06 -8.71 -2.12
C ILE A 72 0.17 -7.20 -1.89
N TRP A 73 -0.88 -6.44 -2.22
CA TRP A 73 -0.91 -5.01 -1.96
C TRP A 73 -0.79 -4.68 -0.46
N SER A 74 -1.48 -5.44 0.40
CA SER A 74 -1.42 -5.25 1.86
C SER A 74 -0.03 -5.55 2.41
N LEU A 75 0.60 -6.65 1.97
CA LEU A 75 1.97 -6.99 2.38
C LEU A 75 2.96 -5.89 2.01
N LEU A 76 2.94 -5.42 0.76
CA LEU A 76 3.81 -4.35 0.30
C LEU A 76 3.58 -3.05 1.09
N SER A 77 2.31 -2.70 1.31
CA SER A 77 1.92 -1.48 2.01
C SER A 77 2.31 -1.52 3.48
N ILE A 78 2.03 -2.62 4.20
CA ILE A 78 2.39 -2.81 5.61
C ILE A 78 3.90 -2.70 5.81
N VAL A 79 4.70 -3.33 4.94
CA VAL A 79 6.17 -3.20 4.99
C VAL A 79 6.59 -1.73 4.84
N GLY A 80 6.01 -1.02 3.86
CA GLY A 80 6.28 0.40 3.67
C GLY A 80 5.85 1.27 4.86
N PHE A 81 4.68 1.02 5.44
CA PHE A 81 4.18 1.75 6.61
C PHE A 81 5.06 1.51 7.83
N MET A 82 5.52 0.28 8.06
CA MET A 82 6.49 -0.01 9.12
C MET A 82 7.81 0.73 8.90
N VAL A 83 8.33 0.73 7.67
CA VAL A 83 9.56 1.47 7.33
C VAL A 83 9.38 2.97 7.63
N ILE A 84 8.28 3.57 7.19
CA ILE A 84 8.00 4.98 7.43
C ILE A 84 7.81 5.28 8.92
N GLY A 85 6.94 4.54 9.60
CA GLY A 85 6.62 4.75 11.02
C GLY A 85 7.84 4.57 11.91
N LEU A 86 8.53 3.43 11.79
CA LEU A 86 9.66 3.09 12.67
C LEU A 86 10.95 3.83 12.32
N LEU A 87 11.31 3.93 11.02
CA LEU A 87 12.61 4.50 10.64
C LEU A 87 12.57 6.01 10.44
N ILE A 88 11.46 6.57 9.92
CA ILE A 88 11.37 8.00 9.62
C ILE A 88 10.74 8.75 10.78
N PHE A 89 9.54 8.34 11.22
CA PHE A 89 8.83 9.00 12.33
C PHE A 89 9.27 8.54 13.72
N LYS A 90 10.17 7.55 13.79
CA LYS A 90 10.74 7.03 15.05
C LYS A 90 9.68 6.54 16.03
N GLU A 91 8.58 5.99 15.50
CA GLU A 91 7.56 5.35 16.32
C GLU A 91 8.11 4.08 16.96
N THR A 92 7.59 3.74 18.13
CA THR A 92 8.00 2.53 18.86
C THR A 92 6.81 1.58 18.94
N LEU A 93 7.08 0.30 18.74
CA LEU A 93 6.11 -0.77 18.96
C LEU A 93 6.37 -1.38 20.33
N THR A 94 5.30 -1.59 21.09
CA THR A 94 5.37 -2.43 22.28
C THR A 94 5.68 -3.87 21.88
N GLY A 95 6.22 -4.69 22.79
CA GLY A 95 6.53 -6.09 22.50
C GLY A 95 5.33 -6.88 21.96
N ILE A 96 4.14 -6.63 22.50
CA ILE A 96 2.89 -7.26 22.03
C ILE A 96 2.52 -6.80 20.62
N GLN A 97 2.66 -5.51 20.32
CA GLN A 97 2.39 -4.99 18.97
C GLN A 97 3.36 -5.56 17.94
N ALA A 98 4.65 -5.68 18.26
CA ALA A 98 5.63 -6.29 17.38
C ALA A 98 5.32 -7.77 17.09
N VAL A 99 4.91 -8.53 18.11
CA VAL A 99 4.45 -9.92 17.94
C VAL A 99 3.20 -9.98 17.07
N GLY A 100 2.22 -9.09 17.29
CA GLY A 100 1.01 -9.01 16.48
C GLY A 100 1.30 -8.70 15.01
N VAL A 101 2.21 -7.75 14.74
CA VAL A 101 2.68 -7.46 13.38
C VAL A 101 3.33 -8.68 12.75
N GLY A 102 4.19 -9.39 13.48
CA GLY A 102 4.82 -10.63 13.01
C GLY A 102 3.79 -11.67 12.58
N PHE A 103 2.79 -11.95 13.44
CA PHE A 103 1.70 -12.86 13.10
C PHE A 103 0.87 -12.38 11.90
N GLY A 104 0.59 -11.08 11.80
CA GLY A 104 -0.13 -10.50 10.68
C GLY A 104 0.62 -10.64 9.35
N VAL A 105 1.93 -10.44 9.33
CA VAL A 105 2.74 -10.66 8.13
C VAL A 105 2.76 -12.14 7.76
N ILE A 106 2.97 -13.03 8.72
CA ILE A 106 2.97 -14.49 8.48
C ILE A 106 1.62 -14.95 7.91
N SER A 107 0.49 -14.48 8.45
CA SER A 107 -0.83 -14.88 7.97
C SER A 107 -1.08 -14.43 6.53
N LEU A 108 -0.69 -13.20 6.19
CA LEU A 108 -0.78 -12.68 4.83
C LEU A 108 0.11 -13.47 3.86
N VAL A 109 1.32 -13.85 4.27
CA VAL A 109 2.22 -14.69 3.46
C VAL A 109 1.61 -16.06 3.20
N ILE A 110 1.03 -16.70 4.22
CA ILE A 110 0.35 -18.00 4.06
C ILE A 110 -0.81 -17.88 3.07
N LEU A 111 -1.65 -16.84 3.21
CA LEU A 111 -2.77 -16.62 2.30
C LEU A 111 -2.30 -16.33 0.86
N ALA A 112 -1.17 -15.65 0.67
CA ALA A 112 -0.59 -15.41 -0.65
C ALA A 112 -0.19 -16.72 -1.34
N PHE A 113 0.40 -17.67 -0.61
CA PHE A 113 0.80 -18.96 -1.18
C PHE A 113 -0.36 -19.97 -1.30
N ALA A 114 -1.36 -19.88 -0.44
CA ALA A 114 -2.53 -20.77 -0.47
C ALA A 114 -3.55 -20.40 -1.56
N SER A 115 -3.43 -19.21 -2.16
CA SER A 115 -4.34 -18.71 -3.20
C SER A 115 -3.81 -18.90 -4.63
N HIS A 116 -2.66 -19.56 -4.78
CA HIS A 116 -2.13 -20.11 -6.03
C HIS A 116 -2.44 -21.60 -6.14
#